data_AF-A0A502EJV1-F1
#
_entry.id   AF-A0A502EJV1-F1
#
_cell.length_a   1.000
_cell.length_b   1.000
_cell.length_c   1.000
_cell.angle_alpha   90.00
_cell.angle_beta   90.00
_cell.angle_gamma   90.00
#
_symmetry.space_group_name_H-M   'P 1'
#
loop_
_entity.id
_entity.type
_entity.pdbx_description
1 polymer ?
#
loop_
_entity_poly.entity_id
_entity_poly.type
_entity_poly.pdbx_seq_one_letter_code
_entity_poly.pdbx_strand_id
1 'polypeptide(L)'
;MTVPAIADCAGLWRRTLLVEADGSHHTEPGVRWLQGITAYVDSRGFAGSLHQRADVFEWQRDVDLEPPGEFPDAGSMHWDGNVLVETGLHVDYAEHWVRDPDSAGECGAVFLSTPDGTAGLLLRVGHQFGWAGAGAVVIGPVGGPEWVELAIKLSDNEVRANNTVWNIERSEGTVHS
;
A
#
# COMPACT_ATOMS: atom_id res chain seq x y z
N MET A 1 -19.71 -12.70 9.15
CA MET A 1 -18.57 -11.87 8.72
C MET A 1 -17.74 -12.71 7.79
N THR A 2 -17.43 -12.21 6.60
CA THR A 2 -16.68 -12.96 5.58
C THR A 2 -15.26 -12.43 5.53
N VAL A 3 -14.27 -13.29 5.71
CA VAL A 3 -12.85 -12.91 5.60
C VAL A 3 -12.52 -12.71 4.11
N PRO A 4 -11.92 -11.59 3.69
CA PRO A 4 -11.45 -11.42 2.31
C PRO A 4 -10.28 -12.36 2.00
N ALA A 5 -10.12 -12.75 0.75
CA ALA A 5 -8.82 -13.23 0.28
C ALA A 5 -7.97 -12.02 -0.11
N ILE A 6 -6.65 -12.07 0.11
CA ILE A 6 -5.72 -11.01 -0.33
C ILE A 6 -5.84 -10.73 -1.83
N ALA A 7 -6.12 -11.76 -2.64
CA ALA A 7 -6.36 -11.64 -4.08
C ALA A 7 -7.56 -10.74 -4.41
N ASP A 8 -8.53 -10.61 -3.50
CA ASP A 8 -9.70 -9.74 -3.66
C ASP A 8 -9.43 -8.33 -3.12
N CYS A 9 -8.28 -8.07 -2.49
CA CYS A 9 -7.99 -6.78 -1.88
C CYS A 9 -7.44 -5.74 -2.87
N ALA A 10 -7.09 -6.11 -4.10
CA ALA A 10 -6.50 -5.19 -5.08
C ALA A 10 -7.38 -3.95 -5.38
N GLY A 11 -6.83 -2.76 -5.25
CA GLY A 11 -7.55 -1.49 -5.44
C GLY A 11 -7.04 -0.37 -4.54
N LEU A 12 -7.63 0.81 -4.71
CA LEU A 12 -7.45 1.95 -3.84
C LEU A 12 -8.54 1.94 -2.76
N TRP A 13 -8.12 2.06 -1.52
CA TRP A 13 -8.97 2.08 -0.35
C TRP A 13 -8.88 3.42 0.35
N ARG A 14 -10.00 3.85 0.93
CA ARG A 14 -10.10 5.08 1.72
C ARG A 14 -10.59 4.72 3.11
N ARG A 15 -9.88 5.17 4.13
CA ARG A 15 -10.33 5.04 5.51
C ARG A 15 -11.50 5.99 5.75
N THR A 16 -12.56 5.46 6.34
CA THR A 16 -13.79 6.20 6.66
C THR A 16 -14.03 6.32 8.15
N LEU A 17 -13.46 5.41 8.94
CA LEU A 17 -13.48 5.42 10.39
C LEU A 17 -12.19 4.80 10.92
N LEU A 18 -11.67 5.37 12.00
CA LEU A 18 -10.72 4.75 12.92
C LEU A 18 -11.33 4.82 14.31
N VAL A 19 -11.30 3.70 15.03
CA VAL A 19 -11.61 3.59 16.44
C VAL A 19 -10.33 3.22 17.16
N GLU A 20 -9.89 4.06 18.08
CA GLU A 20 -8.69 3.86 18.91
C GLU A 20 -9.01 2.99 20.14
N ALA A 21 -7.96 2.56 20.86
CA ALA A 21 -8.10 1.73 22.06
C ALA A 21 -8.86 2.42 23.21
N ASP A 22 -8.84 3.76 23.24
CA ASP A 22 -9.61 4.55 24.20
C ASP A 22 -11.08 4.75 23.78
N GLY A 23 -11.48 4.19 22.63
CA GLY A 23 -12.81 4.32 22.04
C GLY A 23 -13.05 5.64 21.32
N SER A 24 -12.03 6.49 21.14
CA SER A 24 -12.15 7.69 20.33
C SER A 24 -12.34 7.33 18.85
N HIS A 25 -13.18 8.11 18.16
CA HIS A 25 -13.56 7.87 16.79
C HIS A 25 -13.06 9.00 15.89
N HIS A 26 -12.33 8.63 14.86
CA HIS A 26 -11.78 9.54 13.86
C HIS A 26 -12.41 9.25 12.50
N THR A 27 -13.10 10.23 11.96
CA THR A 27 -13.72 10.15 10.63
C THR A 27 -13.07 11.12 9.64
N GLU A 28 -11.90 11.67 9.96
CA GLU A 28 -11.20 12.55 9.03
C GLU A 28 -10.84 11.77 7.75
N PRO A 29 -11.33 12.20 6.57
CA PRO A 29 -10.93 11.59 5.32
C PRO A 29 -9.48 11.95 5.03
N GLY A 30 -8.70 11.00 4.52
CA GLY A 30 -7.36 11.32 4.03
C GLY A 30 -6.43 10.13 3.89
N VAL A 31 -6.60 9.12 4.75
CA VAL A 31 -5.77 7.91 4.66
C VAL A 31 -6.22 7.08 3.46
N ARG A 32 -5.26 6.79 2.60
CA ARG A 32 -5.39 6.00 1.39
C ARG A 32 -4.43 4.82 1.45
N TRP A 33 -4.94 3.66 1.08
CA TRP A 33 -4.16 2.43 0.94
C TRP A 33 -4.35 1.89 -0.47
N LEU A 34 -3.27 1.80 -1.24
CA LEU A 34 -3.28 1.19 -2.56
C LEU A 34 -2.73 -0.23 -2.45
N GLN A 35 -3.54 -1.22 -2.80
CA GLN A 35 -3.22 -2.64 -2.71
C GLN A 35 -3.08 -3.25 -4.11
N GLY A 36 -1.95 -3.92 -4.37
CA GLY A 36 -1.69 -4.76 -5.54
C GLY A 36 -1.95 -6.23 -5.27
N ILE A 37 -1.12 -7.12 -5.85
CA ILE A 37 -1.23 -8.58 -5.62
C ILE A 37 -0.77 -8.91 -4.21
N THR A 38 0.48 -8.55 -3.90
CA THR A 38 1.02 -8.57 -2.52
C THR A 38 1.57 -7.21 -2.13
N ALA A 39 2.05 -6.42 -3.09
CA ALA A 39 2.57 -5.08 -2.86
C ALA A 39 1.48 -4.13 -2.37
N TYR A 40 1.85 -3.20 -1.49
CA TYR A 40 0.97 -2.10 -1.09
C TYR A 40 1.73 -0.81 -0.81
N VAL A 41 1.02 0.31 -0.89
CA VAL A 41 1.47 1.63 -0.46
C VAL A 41 0.38 2.26 0.42
N ASP A 42 0.77 2.81 1.57
CA ASP A 42 -0.12 3.53 2.49
C ASP A 42 0.30 4.99 2.61
N SER A 43 -0.66 5.91 2.48
CA SER A 43 -0.41 7.36 2.54
C SER A 43 0.12 7.86 3.88
N ARG A 44 0.08 7.04 4.94
CA ARG A 44 0.68 7.34 6.24
C ARG A 44 2.22 7.30 6.21
N GLY A 45 2.83 6.81 5.12
CA GLY A 45 4.28 6.87 4.95
C GLY A 45 4.98 5.52 4.91
N PHE A 46 4.28 4.44 4.59
CA PHE A 46 4.91 3.12 4.53
C PHE A 46 4.38 2.29 3.36
N ALA A 47 5.17 1.28 2.98
CA ALA A 47 4.90 0.41 1.86
C ALA A 47 5.67 -0.91 1.99
N GLY A 48 5.20 -1.94 1.29
CA GLY A 48 5.89 -3.22 1.25
C GLY A 48 4.98 -4.33 0.78
N SER A 49 4.99 -5.45 1.49
CA SER A 49 4.23 -6.66 1.11
C SER A 49 3.19 -7.00 2.17
N LEU A 50 1.97 -7.30 1.73
CA LEU A 50 0.89 -7.82 2.55
C LEU A 50 0.91 -9.35 2.51
N HIS A 51 0.86 -9.97 3.68
CA HIS A 51 0.79 -11.43 3.83
C HIS A 51 -0.52 -11.81 4.52
N GLN A 52 -1.13 -12.92 4.12
CA GLN A 52 -2.34 -13.44 4.73
C GLN A 52 -2.11 -14.84 5.29
N ARG A 53 -2.52 -15.07 6.55
CA ARG A 53 -2.60 -16.39 7.19
C ARG A 53 -3.97 -16.53 7.84
N ALA A 54 -4.83 -17.36 7.24
CA ALA A 54 -6.24 -17.48 7.61
C ALA A 54 -6.94 -16.11 7.58
N ASP A 55 -7.38 -15.60 8.73
CA ASP A 55 -8.04 -14.32 8.91
C ASP A 55 -7.11 -13.18 9.31
N VAL A 56 -5.83 -13.47 9.56
CA VAL A 56 -4.81 -12.49 9.94
C VAL A 56 -4.06 -12.01 8.70
N PHE A 57 -3.91 -10.70 8.62
CA PHE A 57 -3.13 -9.97 7.63
C PHE A 57 -1.95 -9.30 8.33
N GLU A 58 -0.79 -9.38 7.70
CA GLU A 58 0.48 -8.86 8.21
C GLU A 58 1.09 -7.94 7.16
N TRP A 59 1.30 -6.67 7.53
CA TRP A 59 1.89 -5.64 6.71
C TRP A 59 3.40 -5.60 6.96
N GLN A 60 4.17 -6.25 6.08
CA GLN A 60 5.61 -6.11 6.09
C GLN A 60 5.98 -4.76 5.47
N ARG A 61 6.52 -3.86 6.29
CA ARG A 61 6.92 -2.49 5.89
C ARG A 61 8.37 -2.49 5.41
N ASP A 62 8.56 -2.72 4.11
CA ASP A 62 9.89 -2.67 3.47
C ASP A 62 10.41 -1.23 3.37
N VAL A 63 9.50 -0.26 3.23
CA VAL A 63 9.76 1.19 3.33
C VAL A 63 8.87 1.76 4.43
N ASP A 64 9.45 2.48 5.39
CA ASP A 64 8.73 3.20 6.44
C ASP A 64 9.41 4.56 6.69
N LEU A 65 8.63 5.64 6.70
CA LEU A 65 9.11 6.99 7.00
C LEU A 65 9.15 7.25 8.52
N GLU A 66 8.45 6.44 9.30
CA GLU A 66 8.50 6.46 10.75
C GLU A 66 9.37 5.30 11.29
N PRO A 67 9.91 5.41 12.51
CA PRO A 67 10.56 4.28 13.15
C PRO A 67 9.58 3.11 13.28
N PRO A 68 10.06 1.84 13.19
CA PRO A 68 9.22 0.68 13.41
C PRO A 68 8.50 0.75 14.76
N GLY A 69 7.22 0.38 14.77
CA GLY A 69 6.44 0.26 15.99
C GLY A 69 6.95 -0.86 16.92
N GLU A 70 6.44 -0.88 18.16
CA GLU A 70 6.79 -1.89 19.16
C GLU A 70 6.36 -3.31 18.76
N PHE A 71 5.26 -3.41 18.01
CA PHE A 71 4.67 -4.67 17.57
C PHE A 71 4.66 -4.78 16.04
N PRO A 72 4.66 -6.01 15.49
CA PRO A 72 4.38 -6.21 14.07
C PRO A 72 3.06 -5.55 13.67
N ASP A 73 3.02 -5.00 12.46
CA ASP A 73 1.79 -4.46 11.89
C ASP A 73 0.93 -5.61 11.38
N ALA A 74 -0.07 -6.00 12.20
CA ALA A 74 -0.93 -7.13 11.92
C ALA A 74 -2.34 -6.91 12.47
N GLY A 75 -3.33 -7.39 11.72
CA GLY A 75 -4.74 -7.21 12.01
C GLY A 75 -5.58 -8.31 11.37
N SER A 76 -6.77 -8.53 11.92
CA SER A 76 -7.79 -9.37 11.28
C SER A 76 -8.68 -8.50 10.38
N MET A 77 -9.08 -9.03 9.22
CA MET A 77 -9.98 -8.31 8.32
C MET A 77 -11.25 -9.11 8.01
N HIS A 78 -12.37 -8.41 7.90
CA HIS A 78 -13.62 -9.00 7.47
C HIS A 78 -14.52 -7.99 6.75
N TRP A 79 -15.44 -8.51 5.94
CA TRP A 79 -16.48 -7.73 5.29
C TRP A 79 -17.68 -7.50 6.21
N ASP A 80 -18.10 -6.24 6.29
CA ASP A 80 -19.43 -5.79 6.72
C ASP A 80 -20.10 -5.00 5.58
N GLY A 81 -20.97 -5.69 4.82
CA GLY A 81 -21.54 -5.13 3.60
C GLY A 81 -20.46 -4.83 2.54
N ASN A 82 -20.25 -3.56 2.22
CA ASN A 82 -19.17 -3.10 1.32
C ASN A 82 -17.96 -2.51 2.06
N VAL A 83 -18.01 -2.50 3.39
CA VAL A 83 -16.94 -1.98 4.25
C VAL A 83 -16.02 -3.13 4.60
N LEU A 84 -14.74 -2.93 4.37
CA LEU A 84 -13.69 -3.79 4.88
C LEU A 84 -13.31 -3.29 6.28
N VAL A 85 -13.60 -4.09 7.30
CA VAL A 85 -13.29 -3.79 8.69
C VAL A 85 -11.99 -4.49 9.04
N GLU A 86 -11.02 -3.72 9.47
CA GLU A 86 -9.74 -4.17 10.02
C GLU A 86 -9.75 -3.98 11.54
N THR A 87 -9.20 -4.94 12.28
CA THR A 87 -9.02 -4.85 13.72
C THR A 87 -7.63 -5.30 14.09
N GLY A 88 -6.90 -4.46 14.85
CA GLY A 88 -5.52 -4.73 15.22
C GLY A 88 -5.36 -5.99 16.07
N LEU A 89 -4.32 -6.78 15.80
CA LEU A 89 -4.02 -8.01 16.55
C LEU A 89 -3.25 -7.73 17.86
N HIS A 90 -2.39 -6.72 17.83
CA HIS A 90 -1.51 -6.37 18.94
C HIS A 90 -1.90 -5.06 19.65
N VAL A 91 -2.68 -4.22 18.97
CA VAL A 91 -3.18 -2.95 19.46
C VAL A 91 -4.69 -2.96 19.23
N ASP A 92 -5.47 -2.57 20.23
CA ASP A 92 -6.93 -2.58 20.16
C ASP A 92 -7.41 -1.36 19.36
N TYR A 93 -7.41 -1.48 18.03
CA TYR A 93 -7.99 -0.48 17.13
C TYR A 93 -8.89 -1.15 16.11
N ALA A 94 -9.80 -0.38 15.52
CA ALA A 94 -10.55 -0.82 14.35
C ALA A 94 -10.56 0.27 13.24
N GLU A 95 -10.27 -0.12 12.00
CA GLU A 95 -10.35 0.76 10.83
C GLU A 95 -11.44 0.28 9.87
N HIS A 96 -12.23 1.19 9.33
CA HIS A 96 -13.20 0.91 8.28
C HIS A 96 -12.74 1.47 6.95
N TRP A 97 -12.63 0.60 5.96
CA TRP A 97 -12.14 0.90 4.64
C TRP A 97 -13.23 0.72 3.59
N VAL A 98 -13.32 1.69 2.68
CA VAL A 98 -14.18 1.61 1.50
C VAL A 98 -13.29 1.66 0.26
N ARG A 99 -13.52 0.71 -0.65
CA ARG A 99 -12.80 0.65 -1.93
C ARG A 99 -13.32 1.72 -2.87
N ASP A 100 -12.42 2.45 -3.49
CA ASP A 100 -12.72 3.36 -4.59
C ASP A 100 -13.19 2.53 -5.81
N PRO A 101 -14.44 2.70 -6.29
CA PRO A 101 -15.03 1.80 -7.29
C PRO A 101 -14.27 1.80 -8.62
N ASP A 102 -13.59 2.89 -8.95
CA ASP A 102 -12.86 3.06 -10.21
C ASP A 102 -11.40 2.59 -10.13
N SER A 103 -10.99 2.01 -9.01
CA SER A 103 -9.61 1.59 -8.75
C SER A 103 -9.30 0.14 -9.15
N ALA A 104 -10.24 -0.54 -9.83
CA ALA A 104 -10.02 -1.87 -10.38
C ALA A 104 -9.24 -1.82 -11.70
N GLY A 105 -8.50 -2.89 -12.00
CA GLY A 105 -7.77 -3.03 -13.26
C GLY A 105 -6.59 -3.98 -13.14
N GLU A 106 -5.78 -4.01 -14.19
CA GLU A 106 -4.48 -4.69 -14.14
C GLU A 106 -3.64 -4.11 -13.00
N CYS A 107 -2.99 -5.01 -12.27
CA CYS A 107 -2.10 -4.63 -11.19
C CYS A 107 -0.71 -5.25 -11.38
N GLY A 108 0.28 -4.55 -10.86
CA GLY A 108 1.64 -5.04 -10.81
C GLY A 108 2.51 -4.13 -9.95
N ALA A 109 3.61 -4.67 -9.48
CA ALA A 109 4.59 -3.93 -8.72
C ALA A 109 6.01 -4.35 -9.05
N VAL A 110 6.94 -3.43 -8.83
CA VAL A 110 8.38 -3.71 -8.78
C VAL A 110 8.90 -3.28 -7.43
N PHE A 111 9.59 -4.20 -6.77
CA PHE A 111 10.28 -3.96 -5.52
C PHE A 111 11.72 -3.62 -5.85
N LEU A 112 12.19 -2.56 -5.22
CA LEU A 112 13.36 -1.83 -5.64
C LEU A 112 14.42 -1.80 -4.54
N SER A 113 15.66 -1.66 -4.95
CA SER A 113 16.76 -1.32 -4.06
C SER A 113 17.66 -0.26 -4.69
N THR A 114 18.24 0.62 -3.89
CA THR A 114 19.43 1.37 -4.29
C THR A 114 20.68 0.50 -4.10
N PRO A 115 21.84 0.88 -4.69
CA PRO A 115 23.09 0.12 -4.52
C PRO A 115 23.55 -0.05 -3.06
N ASP A 116 23.13 0.84 -2.15
CA ASP A 116 23.41 0.75 -0.72
C ASP A 116 22.38 -0.09 0.06
N GLY A 117 21.40 -0.68 -0.62
CA GLY A 117 20.40 -1.56 -0.05
C GLY A 117 19.14 -0.87 0.49
N THR A 118 18.99 0.44 0.28
CA THR A 118 17.74 1.15 0.65
C THR A 118 16.59 0.66 -0.21
N ALA A 119 15.51 0.20 0.43
CA ALA A 119 14.35 -0.34 -0.26
C ALA A 119 13.50 0.75 -0.94
N GLY A 120 12.80 0.35 -2.00
CA GLY A 120 11.79 1.15 -2.67
C GLY A 120 10.68 0.26 -3.25
N LEU A 121 9.58 0.88 -3.66
CA LEU A 121 8.44 0.22 -4.27
C LEU A 121 7.78 1.14 -5.30
N LEU A 122 7.49 0.57 -6.47
CA LEU A 122 6.52 1.14 -7.40
C LEU A 122 5.40 0.13 -7.61
N LEU A 123 4.17 0.56 -7.32
CA LEU A 123 2.95 -0.21 -7.47
C LEU A 123 2.03 0.49 -8.47
N ARG A 124 1.33 -0.29 -9.29
CA ARG A 124 0.26 0.18 -10.17
C ARG A 124 -0.98 -0.68 -10.01
N VAL A 125 -2.13 -0.02 -9.99
CA VAL A 125 -3.45 -0.67 -10.01
C VAL A 125 -4.39 0.17 -10.87
N GLY A 126 -4.75 -0.36 -12.04
CA GLY A 126 -5.51 0.40 -13.03
C GLY A 126 -4.84 1.73 -13.38
N HIS A 127 -5.54 2.84 -13.16
CA HIS A 127 -5.02 4.19 -13.41
C HIS A 127 -4.27 4.80 -12.21
N GLN A 128 -4.21 4.12 -11.07
CA GLN A 128 -3.53 4.59 -9.87
C GLN A 128 -2.09 4.05 -9.81
N PHE A 129 -1.20 4.81 -9.20
CA PHE A 129 0.12 4.37 -8.81
C PHE A 129 0.37 4.65 -7.33
N GLY A 130 1.27 3.86 -6.76
CA GLY A 130 1.88 4.07 -5.47
C GLY A 130 3.39 4.09 -5.63
N TRP A 131 4.06 5.03 -5.00
CA TRP A 131 5.52 5.11 -4.92
C TRP A 131 5.94 5.16 -3.46
N ALA A 132 7.00 4.43 -3.11
CA ALA A 132 7.69 4.56 -1.83
C ALA A 132 9.20 4.47 -2.06
N GLY A 133 9.96 5.47 -1.63
CA GLY A 133 11.41 5.47 -1.79
C GLY A 133 12.02 6.88 -1.73
N ALA A 134 13.29 6.95 -1.30
CA ALA A 134 14.04 8.18 -1.03
C ALA A 134 13.27 9.21 -0.19
N GLY A 135 12.68 8.75 0.92
CA GLY A 135 12.00 9.62 1.88
C GLY A 135 10.62 10.12 1.44
N ALA A 136 10.06 9.59 0.35
CA ALA A 136 8.73 9.93 -0.13
C ALA A 136 7.84 8.69 -0.21
N VAL A 137 6.57 8.85 0.17
CA VAL A 137 5.50 7.89 -0.06
C VAL A 137 4.31 8.62 -0.67
N VAL A 138 3.84 8.15 -1.82
CA VAL A 138 2.86 8.86 -2.64
C VAL A 138 1.87 7.90 -3.27
N ILE A 139 0.60 8.30 -3.31
CA ILE A 139 -0.47 7.62 -4.04
C ILE A 139 -1.18 8.66 -4.91
N GLY A 140 -1.32 8.38 -6.20
CA GLY A 140 -1.98 9.28 -7.14
C GLY A 140 -2.32 8.62 -8.48
N PRO A 141 -2.95 9.35 -9.40
CA PRO A 141 -3.20 8.86 -10.75
C PRO A 141 -1.91 8.87 -11.58
N VAL A 142 -1.74 7.85 -12.43
CA VAL A 142 -0.68 7.82 -13.44
C VAL A 142 -0.82 9.03 -14.36
N GLY A 143 0.28 9.74 -14.60
CA GLY A 143 0.29 10.99 -15.36
C GLY A 143 -0.17 12.22 -14.57
N GLY A 144 -0.55 12.07 -13.30
CA GLY A 144 -0.82 13.19 -12.40
C GLY A 144 0.43 13.98 -11.99
N PRO A 145 0.29 15.08 -11.24
CA PRO A 145 1.39 15.94 -10.83
C PRO A 145 2.52 15.18 -10.14
N GLU A 146 2.19 14.30 -9.19
CA GLU A 146 3.17 13.55 -8.41
C GLU A 146 3.91 12.51 -9.26
N TRP A 147 3.21 11.88 -10.23
CA TRP A 147 3.84 10.98 -11.20
C TRP A 147 4.86 11.72 -12.06
N VAL A 148 4.48 12.91 -12.55
CA VAL A 148 5.34 13.74 -13.39
C VAL A 148 6.55 14.24 -12.60
N GLU A 149 6.37 14.64 -11.35
CA GLU A 149 7.43 15.09 -10.46
C GLU A 149 8.45 13.98 -10.17
N LEU A 150 7.99 12.76 -9.91
CA LEU A 150 8.87 11.61 -9.73
C LEU A 150 9.66 11.26 -10.99
N ALA A 151 9.21 11.69 -12.18
CA ALA A 151 9.84 11.46 -13.47
C ALA A 151 10.15 9.96 -13.73
N ILE A 152 9.19 9.10 -13.39
CA ILE A 152 9.33 7.65 -13.40
C ILE A 152 9.61 7.13 -14.82
N LYS A 153 10.70 6.38 -14.96
CA LYS A 153 11.08 5.65 -16.18
C LYS A 153 11.46 4.23 -15.82
N LEU A 154 10.70 3.26 -16.33
CA LEU A 154 10.99 1.85 -16.15
C LEU A 154 11.83 1.33 -17.32
N SER A 155 12.75 0.45 -17.01
CA SER A 155 13.50 -0.40 -17.93
C SER A 155 13.52 -1.82 -17.39
N ASP A 156 14.07 -2.77 -18.14
CA ASP A 156 14.00 -4.20 -17.80
C ASP A 156 14.52 -4.53 -16.38
N ASN A 157 15.60 -3.86 -15.95
CA ASN A 157 16.27 -4.15 -14.68
C ASN A 157 16.33 -2.95 -13.71
N GLU A 158 15.91 -1.77 -14.15
CA GLU A 158 16.04 -0.55 -13.36
C GLU A 158 14.80 0.33 -13.47
N VAL A 159 14.54 1.07 -12.40
CA VAL A 159 13.61 2.20 -12.37
C VAL A 159 14.40 3.47 -12.09
N ARG A 160 14.16 4.51 -12.89
CA ARG A 160 14.61 5.88 -12.58
C ARG A 160 13.42 6.65 -12.07
N ALA A 161 13.52 7.19 -10.88
CA ALA A 161 12.55 8.09 -10.27
C ALA A 161 13.30 9.01 -9.33
N ASN A 162 12.72 10.13 -8.87
CA ASN A 162 13.25 11.01 -7.81
C ASN A 162 14.78 11.27 -7.87
N ASN A 163 15.32 11.47 -9.08
CA ASN A 163 16.75 11.64 -9.36
C ASN A 163 17.67 10.48 -8.90
N THR A 164 17.10 9.32 -8.65
CA THR A 164 17.77 8.09 -8.19
C THR A 164 17.60 6.96 -9.20
N VAL A 165 18.60 6.09 -9.30
CA VAL A 165 18.53 4.83 -10.05
C VAL A 165 18.30 3.70 -9.06
N TRP A 166 17.25 2.93 -9.32
CA TRP A 166 16.80 1.82 -8.50
C TRP A 166 16.93 0.52 -9.28
N ASN A 167 17.53 -0.50 -8.68
CA ASN A 167 17.55 -1.85 -9.22
C ASN A 167 16.22 -2.55 -8.93
N ILE A 168 15.71 -3.31 -9.89
CA ILE A 168 14.54 -4.17 -9.68
C ILE A 168 14.99 -5.48 -9.05
N GLU A 169 14.57 -5.73 -7.80
CA GLU A 169 14.89 -6.96 -7.08
C GLU A 169 13.90 -8.08 -7.41
N ARG A 170 12.62 -7.72 -7.50
CA ARG A 170 11.54 -8.63 -7.90
C ARG A 170 10.38 -7.84 -8.49
N SER A 171 9.59 -8.51 -9.30
CA SER A 171 8.37 -7.97 -9.90
C SER A 171 7.19 -8.91 -9.70
N GLU A 172 5.99 -8.35 -9.70
CA GLU A 172 4.73 -9.08 -9.74
C GLU A 172 3.76 -8.40 -10.71
N GLY A 173 2.88 -9.18 -11.34
CA GLY A 173 1.87 -8.66 -12.26
C GLY A 173 2.45 -7.86 -13.44
N THR A 174 1.74 -6.81 -13.86
CA THR A 174 2.18 -5.93 -14.96
C THR A 174 2.16 -4.47 -14.51
N VAL A 175 3.34 -3.82 -14.54
CA VAL A 175 3.48 -2.38 -14.23
C VAL A 175 3.40 -1.53 -15.51
N HIS A 176 3.61 -2.14 -16.68
CA HIS A 176 3.68 -1.47 -17.98
C HIS A 176 2.36 -1.57 -18.75
N SER A 177 1.51 -0.55 -18.65
CA SER A 177 0.44 -0.30 -19.63
C SER A 177 0.23 1.19 -19.92
#